data_AF-R5AHD5-F1
#
_entry.id   AF-R5AHD5-F1
#
_cell.length_a   1.000
_cell.length_b   1.000
_cell.length_c   1.000
_cell.angle_alpha   90.00
_cell.angle_beta   90.00
_cell.angle_gamma   90.00
#
_symmetry.space_group_name_H-M   'P 1'
#
loop_
_entity.id
_entity.type
_entity.pdbx_description
1 polymer ?
#
loop_
_entity_poly.entity_id
_entity_poly.type
_entity_poly.pdbx_seq_one_letter_code
_entity_poly.pdbx_strand_id
1 'polypeptide(L)'
;MANESLSKAKSKKNDEFYTVFDYIQKEMNAYLEYDPNVFRGKTVLLPCDDPAWSNFTRYFAQNFETLGLKKLISTGYATESKEQQYEQYHQMSLFELQSPQYDEKKSRAHGRIFTLERDADKSGTIDIDDLQWEYLEGDGDFRSDEVKVLRDEADIIATNPPFSLFRDFVAWRQHRRRLRRMGEKACIAS
;
A
#
# COMPACT_ATOMS: atom_id res chain seq x y z
N MET A 1 28.25 3.40 -24.04
CA MET A 1 27.09 4.29 -23.82
C MET A 1 25.85 3.61 -24.37
N ALA A 2 24.77 3.64 -23.58
CA ALA A 2 23.39 3.20 -23.85
C ALA A 2 23.14 1.68 -24.03
N ASN A 3 22.23 1.15 -23.19
CA ASN A 3 21.48 -0.13 -23.32
C ASN A 3 21.92 -1.41 -22.57
N GLU A 4 22.84 -1.38 -21.60
CA GLU A 4 23.01 -2.55 -20.70
C GLU A 4 22.32 -2.40 -19.32
N SER A 5 21.98 -1.19 -18.90
CA SER A 5 21.26 -0.95 -17.65
C SER A 5 19.75 -1.21 -17.74
N LEU A 6 19.16 -1.13 -18.93
CA LEU A 6 17.72 -1.35 -19.16
C LEU A 6 17.35 -2.83 -19.33
N SER A 7 18.29 -3.69 -19.73
CA SER A 7 18.02 -5.13 -19.92
C SER A 7 18.09 -5.92 -18.61
N LYS A 8 18.87 -5.46 -17.62
CA LYS A 8 18.90 -6.05 -16.27
C LYS A 8 17.67 -5.73 -15.41
N ALA A 9 16.90 -4.70 -15.77
CA ALA A 9 15.62 -4.38 -15.14
C ALA A 9 14.48 -5.35 -15.54
N LYS A 10 14.67 -6.18 -16.58
CA LYS A 10 13.67 -7.15 -17.03
C LYS A 10 13.66 -8.47 -16.25
N SER A 11 14.64 -8.73 -15.39
CA SER A 11 14.84 -10.09 -14.82
C SER A 11 14.98 -10.16 -13.30
N LYS A 12 14.56 -9.15 -12.53
CA LYS A 12 14.35 -9.30 -11.09
C LYS A 12 13.00 -8.72 -10.71
N LYS A 13 12.09 -9.65 -10.44
CA LYS A 13 10.64 -9.51 -10.35
C LYS A 13 10.09 -8.64 -9.22
N ASN A 14 10.88 -7.90 -8.43
CA ASN A 14 10.42 -7.39 -7.13
C ASN A 14 10.45 -5.86 -7.01
N ASP A 15 9.58 -5.14 -7.69
CA ASP A 15 9.62 -3.66 -7.74
C ASP A 15 9.31 -2.98 -6.38
N GLU A 16 8.44 -3.54 -5.53
CA GLU A 16 8.23 -3.02 -4.16
C GLU A 16 9.44 -3.25 -3.22
N PHE A 17 10.24 -4.28 -3.48
CA PHE A 17 11.49 -4.54 -2.75
C PHE A 17 12.61 -3.57 -3.17
N TYR A 18 12.48 -2.92 -4.33
CA TYR A 18 13.45 -1.94 -4.85
C TYR A 18 13.14 -0.50 -4.45
N THR A 19 11.93 -0.21 -3.96
CA THR A 19 11.63 1.13 -3.44
C THR A 19 12.24 1.27 -2.06
N VAL A 20 13.48 1.76 -2.00
CA VAL A 20 14.19 2.01 -0.75
C VAL A 20 13.46 3.12 0.00
N PHE A 21 13.32 2.96 1.31
CA PHE A 21 12.67 3.94 2.20
C PHE A 21 13.16 5.38 1.98
N ASP A 22 14.46 5.57 1.74
CA ASP A 22 15.04 6.88 1.40
C ASP A 22 14.44 7.52 0.14
N TYR A 23 14.10 6.75 -0.89
CA TYR A 23 13.45 7.28 -2.09
C TYR A 23 12.03 7.72 -1.80
N ILE A 24 11.27 6.91 -1.04
CA ILE A 24 9.92 7.27 -0.59
C ILE A 24 10.00 8.58 0.20
N GLN A 25 10.88 8.64 1.21
CA GLN A 25 11.01 9.82 2.06
C GLN A 25 11.38 11.07 1.24
N LYS A 26 12.33 10.97 0.29
CA LYS A 26 12.69 12.09 -0.58
C LYS A 26 11.52 12.56 -1.44
N GLU A 27 10.78 11.64 -2.03
CA GLU A 27 9.62 11.96 -2.86
C GLU A 27 8.49 12.59 -2.02
N MET A 28 8.17 12.02 -0.86
CA MET A 28 7.17 12.58 0.07
C MET A 28 7.56 13.97 0.54
N ASN A 29 8.85 14.19 0.85
CA ASN A 29 9.36 15.50 1.21
C ASN A 29 9.17 16.51 0.08
N ALA A 30 9.39 16.13 -1.19
CA ALA A 30 9.15 17.03 -2.32
C ALA A 30 7.66 17.44 -2.43
N TYR A 31 6.73 16.53 -2.16
CA TYR A 31 5.29 16.87 -2.08
C TYR A 31 4.99 17.80 -0.91
N LEU A 32 5.60 17.57 0.27
CA LEU A 32 5.45 18.42 1.46
C LEU A 32 6.09 19.80 1.29
N GLU A 33 7.20 19.91 0.56
CA GLU A 33 7.84 21.18 0.21
C GLU A 33 6.97 22.01 -0.73
N TYR A 34 6.24 21.35 -1.64
CA TYR A 34 5.28 22.01 -2.52
C TYR A 34 4.00 22.43 -1.78
N ASP A 35 3.41 21.52 -0.99
CA ASP A 35 2.25 21.78 -0.13
C ASP A 35 2.39 21.03 1.20
N PRO A 36 2.71 21.74 2.31
CA PRO A 36 2.85 21.12 3.63
C PRO A 36 1.57 20.46 4.17
N ASN A 37 0.40 20.73 3.56
CA ASN A 37 -0.88 20.18 3.97
C ASN A 37 -1.43 19.16 2.97
N VAL A 38 -0.63 18.72 1.99
CA VAL A 38 -1.08 17.80 0.93
C VAL A 38 -1.71 16.52 1.49
N PHE A 39 -1.20 16.01 2.62
CA PHE A 39 -1.69 14.80 3.29
C PHE A 39 -2.65 15.07 4.47
N ARG A 40 -2.76 16.32 4.93
CA ARG A 40 -3.50 16.64 6.16
C ARG A 40 -5.00 16.35 6.00
N GLY A 41 -5.54 15.58 6.94
CA GLY A 41 -6.94 15.15 6.98
C GLY A 41 -7.34 14.19 5.85
N LYS A 42 -6.36 13.64 5.10
CA LYS A 42 -6.62 12.76 3.96
C LYS A 42 -6.68 11.30 4.37
N THR A 43 -7.43 10.52 3.60
CA THR A 43 -7.36 9.06 3.61
C THR A 43 -6.39 8.59 2.53
N VAL A 44 -5.36 7.82 2.91
CA VAL A 44 -4.34 7.28 1.98
C VAL A 44 -4.57 5.78 1.81
N LEU A 45 -4.65 5.33 0.56
CA LEU A 45 -4.68 3.91 0.20
C LEU A 45 -3.33 3.48 -0.39
N LEU A 46 -2.80 2.37 0.10
CA LEU A 46 -1.56 1.74 -0.32
C LEU A 46 -1.85 0.31 -0.82
N PRO A 47 -2.22 0.13 -2.10
CA PRO A 47 -2.28 -1.20 -2.69
C PRO A 47 -0.85 -1.71 -2.84
N CYS A 48 -0.51 -2.78 -2.13
CA CYS A 48 0.84 -3.33 -2.10
C CYS A 48 0.82 -4.87 -2.22
N ASP A 49 1.98 -5.45 -2.46
CA ASP A 49 2.13 -6.90 -2.47
C ASP A 49 1.93 -7.42 -1.05
N ASP A 50 2.70 -6.89 -0.10
CA ASP A 50 2.61 -7.25 1.31
C ASP A 50 2.72 -6.02 2.24
N PRO A 51 1.62 -5.63 2.92
CA PRO A 51 1.63 -4.51 3.85
C PRO A 51 2.65 -4.62 4.97
N ALA A 52 2.95 -5.84 5.44
CA ALA A 52 3.89 -6.07 6.54
C ALA A 52 5.35 -5.75 6.15
N TRP A 53 5.65 -5.79 4.85
CA TRP A 53 6.99 -5.57 4.30
C TRP A 53 7.10 -4.32 3.43
N SER A 54 5.98 -3.63 3.17
CA SER A 54 5.95 -2.44 2.31
C SER A 54 6.59 -1.23 2.99
N ASN A 55 7.61 -0.65 2.35
CA ASN A 55 8.22 0.60 2.82
C ASN A 55 7.23 1.79 2.73
N PHE A 56 6.21 1.72 1.88
CA PHE A 56 5.13 2.72 1.86
C PHE A 56 4.29 2.63 3.13
N THR A 57 3.83 1.42 3.50
CA THR A 57 3.09 1.21 4.76
C THR A 57 3.92 1.70 5.94
N ARG A 58 5.20 1.31 5.99
CA ARG A 58 6.10 1.75 7.06
C ARG A 58 6.24 3.27 7.12
N TYR A 59 6.47 3.94 5.99
CA TYR A 59 6.63 5.39 5.95
C TYR A 59 5.37 6.11 6.43
N PHE A 60 4.21 5.78 5.89
CA PHE A 60 2.96 6.48 6.22
C PHE A 60 2.48 6.17 7.64
N ALA A 61 2.68 4.95 8.15
CA ALA A 61 2.35 4.61 9.53
C ALA A 61 3.27 5.36 10.51
N GLN A 62 4.58 5.36 10.29
CA GLN A 62 5.54 6.07 11.15
C GLN A 62 5.35 7.58 11.17
N ASN A 63 4.83 8.16 10.08
CA ASN A 63 4.61 9.59 9.96
C ASN A 63 3.12 9.98 10.06
N PHE A 64 2.26 9.09 10.55
CA PHE A 64 0.80 9.27 10.49
C PHE A 64 0.35 10.61 11.10
N GLU A 65 0.79 10.89 12.34
CA GLU A 65 0.47 12.14 13.03
C GLU A 65 1.19 13.35 12.44
N THR A 66 2.46 13.20 12.05
CA THR A 66 3.28 14.27 11.44
C THR A 66 2.67 14.76 10.12
N LEU A 67 2.16 13.84 9.30
CA LEU A 67 1.45 14.12 8.06
C LEU A 67 0.00 14.59 8.33
N GLY A 68 -0.50 14.39 9.55
CA GLY A 68 -1.86 14.72 9.97
C GLY A 68 -2.91 13.89 9.23
N LEU A 69 -2.62 12.62 8.95
CA LEU A 69 -3.53 11.74 8.22
C LEU A 69 -4.83 11.53 8.99
N LYS A 70 -5.93 11.34 8.24
CA LYS A 70 -7.20 10.90 8.83
C LYS A 70 -7.22 9.38 8.99
N LYS A 71 -6.76 8.67 7.96
CA LYS A 71 -6.83 7.22 7.86
C LYS A 71 -5.81 6.70 6.86
N LEU A 72 -5.16 5.61 7.19
CA LEU A 72 -4.24 4.88 6.32
C LEU A 72 -4.81 3.48 6.09
N ILE A 73 -4.84 3.05 4.84
CA ILE A 73 -5.34 1.74 4.43
C ILE A 73 -4.27 1.10 3.55
N SER A 74 -3.76 -0.06 3.95
CA SER A 74 -2.85 -0.87 3.12
C SER A 74 -3.50 -2.19 2.78
N THR A 75 -3.57 -2.53 1.49
CA THR A 75 -4.09 -3.84 1.04
C THR A 75 -2.96 -4.71 0.53
N GLY A 76 -3.01 -6.00 0.84
CA GLY A 76 -2.03 -7.01 0.44
C GLY A 76 -2.68 -8.19 -0.26
N TYR A 77 -1.96 -8.78 -1.21
CA TYR A 77 -2.44 -9.98 -1.90
C TYR A 77 -2.39 -11.22 -1.01
N ALA A 78 -3.28 -12.16 -1.30
CA ALA A 78 -3.28 -13.50 -0.75
C ALA A 78 -1.97 -14.24 -1.06
N THR A 79 -1.60 -15.20 -0.20
CA THR A 79 -0.34 -15.93 -0.36
C THR A 79 -0.29 -16.70 -1.69
N GLU A 80 -1.39 -17.32 -2.12
CA GLU A 80 -1.45 -18.05 -3.40
C GLU A 80 -1.33 -17.14 -4.63
N SER A 81 -1.86 -15.92 -4.57
CA SER A 81 -1.69 -14.92 -5.63
C SER A 81 -0.22 -14.49 -5.78
N LYS A 82 0.57 -14.60 -4.69
CA LYS A 82 2.01 -14.31 -4.67
C LYS A 82 2.87 -15.49 -5.12
N GLU A 83 2.50 -16.72 -4.76
CA GLU A 83 3.27 -17.94 -5.07
C GLU A 83 3.54 -18.12 -6.58
N GLN A 84 2.60 -17.73 -7.43
CA GLN A 84 2.77 -17.81 -8.89
C GLN A 84 3.73 -16.73 -9.43
N GLN A 85 3.93 -15.64 -8.69
CA GLN A 85 4.71 -14.48 -9.12
C GLN A 85 6.13 -14.46 -8.52
N TYR A 86 6.32 -14.97 -7.30
CA TYR A 86 7.53 -14.76 -6.48
C TYR A 86 8.08 -16.05 -5.84
N GLU A 87 9.29 -16.48 -6.22
CA GLU A 87 9.95 -17.69 -5.69
C GLU A 87 10.50 -17.52 -4.25
N GLN A 88 10.65 -16.28 -3.78
CA GLN A 88 11.25 -15.98 -2.49
C GLN A 88 10.14 -15.69 -1.46
N TYR A 89 9.71 -16.77 -0.81
CA TYR A 89 8.77 -16.82 0.32
C TYR A 89 8.72 -15.52 1.15
N HIS A 90 7.55 -14.86 1.13
CA HIS A 90 7.17 -13.91 2.16
C HIS A 90 6.79 -14.69 3.42
N GLN A 91 7.72 -14.77 4.37
CA GLN A 91 7.41 -15.23 5.72
C GLN A 91 6.33 -14.32 6.29
N MET A 92 5.20 -14.91 6.70
CA MET A 92 4.21 -14.21 7.51
C MET A 92 4.91 -13.62 8.73
N SER A 93 4.57 -12.38 9.07
CA SER A 93 5.16 -11.75 10.23
C SER A 93 4.77 -12.52 11.50
N LEU A 94 5.64 -12.50 12.52
CA LEU A 94 5.30 -13.07 13.83
C LEU A 94 4.05 -12.41 14.42
N PHE A 95 3.82 -11.13 14.10
CA PHE A 95 2.62 -10.39 14.47
C PHE A 95 1.34 -11.02 13.89
N GLU A 96 1.34 -11.42 12.62
CA GLU A 96 0.20 -12.08 12.00
C GLU A 96 -0.02 -13.49 12.56
N LEU A 97 1.04 -14.27 12.72
CA LEU A 97 0.96 -15.65 13.23
C LEU A 97 0.45 -15.74 14.67
N GLN A 98 0.69 -14.70 15.48
CA GLN A 98 0.24 -14.63 16.87
C GLN A 98 -1.15 -14.00 17.01
N SER A 99 -1.74 -13.52 15.92
CA SER A 99 -3.06 -12.88 15.95
C SER A 99 -4.17 -13.90 16.22
N PRO A 100 -5.13 -13.63 17.12
CA PRO A 100 -6.23 -14.55 17.45
C PRO A 100 -7.10 -14.93 16.25
N GLN A 101 -7.12 -14.08 15.23
CA GLN A 101 -7.92 -14.18 14.02
C GLN A 101 -7.16 -14.82 12.85
N TYR A 102 -5.90 -15.21 13.05
CA TYR A 102 -5.12 -15.92 12.05
C TYR A 102 -5.77 -17.27 11.68
N ASP A 103 -5.98 -17.47 10.38
CA ASP A 103 -6.48 -18.72 9.81
C ASP A 103 -5.59 -19.10 8.62
N GLU A 104 -4.93 -20.26 8.71
CA GLU A 104 -3.99 -20.74 7.68
C GLU A 104 -4.66 -20.91 6.31
N LYS A 105 -5.91 -21.38 6.26
CA LYS A 105 -6.64 -21.57 5.00
C LYS A 105 -7.03 -20.22 4.41
N LYS A 106 -7.51 -19.29 5.23
CA LYS A 106 -7.84 -17.94 4.75
C LYS A 106 -6.59 -17.18 4.31
N SER A 107 -5.48 -17.30 5.03
CA SER A 107 -4.20 -16.66 4.67
C SER A 107 -3.69 -17.03 3.28
N ARG A 108 -4.07 -18.20 2.77
CA ARG A 108 -3.73 -18.65 1.43
C ARG A 108 -4.57 -18.01 0.33
N ALA A 109 -5.88 -17.94 0.52
CA ALA A 109 -6.84 -17.52 -0.51
C ALA A 109 -7.32 -16.06 -0.40
N HIS A 110 -7.20 -15.46 0.78
CA HIS A 110 -7.69 -14.11 1.07
C HIS A 110 -6.55 -13.12 1.22
N GLY A 111 -6.73 -11.95 0.61
CA GLY A 111 -5.88 -10.80 0.81
C GLY A 111 -5.99 -10.26 2.24
N ARG A 112 -5.19 -9.25 2.54
CA ARG A 112 -5.17 -8.60 3.85
C ARG A 112 -5.45 -7.13 3.70
N ILE A 113 -6.12 -6.55 4.68
CA ILE A 113 -6.29 -5.11 4.81
C ILE A 113 -5.77 -4.68 6.17
N PHE A 114 -4.89 -3.69 6.17
CA PHE A 114 -4.35 -3.05 7.36
C PHE A 114 -4.90 -1.63 7.42
N THR A 115 -5.45 -1.24 8.57
CA THR A 115 -6.03 0.08 8.78
C THR A 115 -5.41 0.72 10.01
N LEU A 116 -5.04 1.98 9.86
CA LEU A 116 -4.62 2.86 10.95
C LEU A 116 -5.49 4.13 10.92
N GLU A 117 -6.20 4.39 12.01
CA GLU A 117 -7.14 5.51 12.12
C GLU A 117 -7.13 6.16 13.51
N ARG A 118 -6.76 5.40 14.55
CA ARG A 118 -6.78 5.82 15.94
C ARG A 118 -5.72 5.08 16.73
N ASP A 119 -5.36 5.67 17.86
CA ASP A 119 -4.58 5.08 18.93
C ASP A 119 -5.41 3.92 19.54
N ALA A 120 -5.07 2.70 19.15
CA ALA A 120 -5.74 1.47 19.53
C ALA A 120 -5.16 0.91 20.84
N ASP A 121 -3.86 1.08 21.06
CA ASP A 121 -3.15 0.59 22.25
C ASP A 121 -3.21 1.56 23.46
N LYS A 122 -3.70 2.79 23.24
CA LYS A 122 -3.83 3.89 24.20
C LYS A 122 -2.48 4.42 24.70
N SER A 123 -1.45 4.33 23.87
CA SER A 123 -0.11 4.88 24.14
C SER A 123 -0.09 6.41 24.15
N GLY A 124 -1.08 7.06 23.54
CA GLY A 124 -1.19 8.51 23.39
C GLY A 124 -0.63 9.04 22.07
N THR A 125 -0.11 8.17 21.21
CA THR A 125 0.40 8.47 19.86
C THR A 125 -0.17 7.48 18.87
N ILE A 126 -0.38 7.88 17.61
CA ILE A 126 -0.85 6.98 16.56
C ILE A 126 0.34 6.52 15.72
N ASP A 127 0.69 5.25 15.81
CA ASP A 127 1.86 4.71 15.10
C ASP A 127 1.65 3.33 14.46
N ILE A 128 2.75 2.65 14.15
CA ILE A 128 2.73 1.34 13.47
C ILE A 128 2.16 0.23 14.36
N ASP A 129 2.29 0.33 15.68
CA ASP A 129 1.83 -0.67 16.63
C ASP A 129 0.29 -0.66 16.77
N ASP A 130 -0.36 0.44 16.38
CA ASP A 130 -1.82 0.57 16.31
C ASP A 130 -2.46 -0.07 15.06
N LEU A 131 -1.65 -0.54 14.11
CA LEU A 131 -2.14 -1.14 12.87
C LEU A 131 -3.04 -2.34 13.17
N GLN A 132 -4.31 -2.20 12.81
CA GLN A 132 -5.26 -3.30 12.85
C GLN A 132 -5.31 -3.96 11.48
N TRP A 133 -5.34 -5.28 11.45
CA TRP A 133 -5.45 -6.01 10.19
C TRP A 133 -6.65 -6.94 10.19
N GLU A 134 -7.20 -7.22 9.02
CA GLU A 134 -8.27 -8.19 8.78
C GLU A 134 -8.05 -8.88 7.43
N TYR A 135 -8.75 -10.00 7.20
CA TYR A 135 -8.81 -10.62 5.88
C TYR A 135 -9.79 -9.86 4.98
N LEU A 136 -9.41 -9.70 3.71
CA LEU A 136 -10.33 -9.32 2.65
C LEU A 136 -11.21 -10.51 2.27
N GLU A 137 -12.32 -10.29 1.56
CA GLU A 137 -13.18 -11.38 1.08
C GLU A 137 -12.58 -12.05 -0.16
N GLY A 138 -11.90 -11.27 -1.01
CA GLY A 138 -11.15 -11.75 -2.15
C GLY A 138 -9.65 -11.81 -1.89
N ASP A 139 -8.88 -11.90 -2.97
CA ASP A 139 -7.45 -12.15 -2.94
C ASP A 139 -6.58 -10.89 -2.74
N GLY A 140 -7.20 -9.73 -2.55
CA GLY A 140 -6.50 -8.45 -2.40
C GLY A 140 -6.06 -7.78 -3.70
N ASP A 141 -6.44 -8.32 -4.87
CA ASP A 141 -6.16 -7.68 -6.15
C ASP A 141 -6.80 -6.29 -6.21
N PHE A 142 -6.02 -5.26 -6.61
CA PHE A 142 -6.54 -3.90 -6.71
C PHE A 142 -7.75 -3.80 -7.65
N ARG A 143 -7.85 -4.71 -8.63
CA ARG A 143 -8.94 -4.78 -9.61
C ARG A 143 -10.23 -5.37 -9.02
N SER A 144 -10.19 -5.98 -7.84
CA SER A 144 -11.37 -6.50 -7.14
C SER A 144 -12.36 -5.38 -6.80
N ASP A 145 -13.64 -5.74 -6.60
CA ASP A 145 -14.66 -4.74 -6.27
C ASP A 145 -14.50 -4.20 -4.85
N GLU A 146 -14.03 -5.00 -3.90
CA GLU A 146 -13.72 -4.55 -2.53
C GLU A 146 -12.59 -3.51 -2.53
N VAL A 147 -11.49 -3.72 -3.28
CA VAL A 147 -10.41 -2.73 -3.34
C VAL A 147 -10.80 -1.51 -4.16
N LYS A 148 -11.69 -1.63 -5.15
CA LYS A 148 -12.29 -0.46 -5.83
C LYS A 148 -13.14 0.40 -4.89
N VAL A 149 -13.83 -0.19 -3.91
CA VAL A 149 -14.57 0.56 -2.88
C VAL A 149 -13.60 1.35 -2.00
N LEU A 150 -12.53 0.72 -1.52
CA LEU A 150 -11.47 1.38 -0.73
C LEU A 150 -10.80 2.50 -1.53
N ARG A 151 -10.50 2.21 -2.81
CA ARG A 151 -10.02 3.20 -3.76
C ARG A 151 -10.99 4.36 -3.74
N ASP A 152 -12.30 4.12 -3.91
CA ASP A 152 -13.37 5.13 -4.01
C ASP A 152 -13.48 6.05 -2.79
N GLU A 153 -13.27 5.51 -1.59
CA GLU A 153 -13.11 6.23 -0.33
C GLU A 153 -11.84 7.10 -0.27
N ALA A 154 -10.68 6.53 -0.62
CA ALA A 154 -9.38 7.16 -0.41
C ALA A 154 -9.18 8.44 -1.22
N ASP A 155 -8.56 9.46 -0.60
CA ASP A 155 -8.23 10.73 -1.24
C ASP A 155 -6.89 10.68 -1.99
N ILE A 156 -5.95 9.83 -1.53
CA ILE A 156 -4.63 9.64 -2.12
C ILE A 156 -4.39 8.15 -2.30
N ILE A 157 -3.71 7.79 -3.40
CA ILE A 157 -3.22 6.43 -3.60
C ILE A 157 -1.70 6.51 -3.77
N ALA A 158 -0.95 5.83 -2.92
CA ALA A 158 0.52 5.83 -3.00
C ALA A 158 1.04 4.40 -3.04
N THR A 159 1.75 4.05 -4.10
CA THR A 159 2.37 2.72 -4.27
C THR A 159 3.26 2.74 -5.50
N ASN A 160 4.21 1.81 -5.56
CA ASN A 160 4.97 1.52 -6.75
C ASN A 160 4.56 0.14 -7.30
N PRO A 161 3.54 0.08 -8.18
CA PRO A 161 3.07 -1.20 -8.69
C PRO A 161 4.14 -1.82 -9.60
N PRO A 162 4.23 -3.16 -9.68
CA PRO A 162 5.13 -3.83 -10.62
C PRO A 162 4.96 -3.29 -12.04
N PHE A 163 6.07 -3.16 -12.78
CA PHE A 163 6.03 -2.57 -14.13
C PHE A 163 5.04 -3.28 -15.07
N SER A 164 4.87 -4.59 -14.91
CA SER A 164 3.91 -5.40 -15.66
C SER A 164 2.45 -4.99 -15.44
N LEU A 165 2.13 -4.51 -14.23
CA LEU A 165 0.79 -4.10 -13.82
C LEU A 165 0.59 -2.58 -13.90
N PHE A 166 1.65 -1.80 -14.13
CA PHE A 166 1.60 -0.33 -14.11
C PHE A 166 0.50 0.26 -15.01
N ARG A 167 0.33 -0.24 -16.23
CA ARG A 167 -0.70 0.27 -17.16
C ARG A 167 -2.11 -0.01 -16.64
N ASP A 168 -2.34 -1.22 -16.15
CA ASP A 168 -3.62 -1.64 -15.59
C ASP A 168 -3.92 -0.86 -14.31
N PHE A 169 -2.89 -0.63 -13.48
CA PHE A 169 -2.98 0.18 -12.28
C PHE A 169 -3.34 1.63 -12.60
N VAL A 170 -2.68 2.25 -13.58
CA VAL A 170 -2.98 3.62 -14.03
C VAL A 170 -4.40 3.73 -14.59
N ALA A 171 -4.86 2.76 -15.39
CA ALA A 171 -6.24 2.74 -15.87
C ALA A 171 -7.24 2.56 -14.72
N TRP A 172 -6.93 1.65 -13.79
CA TRP A 172 -7.74 1.38 -12.61
C TRP A 172 -7.89 2.60 -11.72
N ARG A 173 -6.81 3.33 -11.40
CA ARG A 173 -6.92 4.56 -10.56
C ARG A 173 -7.76 5.65 -11.23
N GLN A 174 -7.74 5.74 -12.56
CA GLN A 174 -8.49 6.74 -13.33
C GLN A 174 -9.97 6.39 -13.46
N HIS A 175 -10.33 5.11 -13.38
CA HIS A 175 -11.71 4.63 -13.51
C HIS A 175 -12.53 4.87 -12.23
N ARG A 176 -12.63 6.14 -11.81
CA ARG A 176 -13.50 6.59 -10.73
C ARG A 176 -14.88 6.98 -11.28
N ARG A 177 -15.94 6.65 -10.54
CA ARG A 177 -17.29 7.16 -10.84
C ARG A 177 -17.22 8.68 -10.99
N ARG A 178 -17.74 9.16 -12.12
CA ARG A 178 -17.74 10.51 -12.69
C ARG A 178 -18.37 11.63 -11.81
N LEU A 179 -18.58 11.39 -10.52
CA LEU A 179 -19.46 12.16 -9.63
C LEU A 179 -18.75 13.01 -8.56
N ARG A 180 -17.42 13.01 -8.46
CA ARG A 180 -16.69 13.92 -7.57
C ARG A 180 -15.87 14.90 -8.42
N ARG A 181 -16.51 16.01 -8.82
CA ARG A 181 -15.84 17.16 -9.46
C ARG A 181 -14.91 17.83 -8.43
N MET A 182 -13.69 18.10 -8.89
CA MET A 182 -12.68 19.02 -8.34
C MET A 182 -11.95 18.58 -7.05
N GLY A 183 -10.64 18.34 -7.21
CA GLY A 183 -9.67 17.91 -6.21
C GLY A 183 -8.86 16.76 -6.79
N GLU A 184 -7.78 17.07 -7.51
CA GLU A 184 -6.87 16.06 -8.07
C GLU A 184 -6.36 15.17 -6.94
N LYS A 185 -6.68 13.87 -7.01
CA LYS A 185 -6.11 12.88 -6.09
C LYS A 185 -4.66 12.69 -6.46
N ALA A 186 -3.75 13.14 -5.60
CA ALA A 186 -2.33 12.89 -5.75
C ALA A 186 -2.11 11.38 -5.79
N CYS A 187 -1.36 10.94 -6.80
CA CYS A 187 -0.88 9.57 -6.86
C CYS A 187 0.62 9.63 -6.87
N ILE A 188 1.21 8.92 -5.93
CA ILE A 188 2.64 8.89 -5.76
C ILE A 188 3.06 7.50 -6.23
N ALA A 189 3.67 7.47 -7.42
CA ALA A 189 4.21 6.27 -8.03
C ALA A 189 5.66 6.59 -8.41
N SER A 190 6.59 5.94 -7.70
CA SER A 190 8.04 6.09 -7.88
C SER A 190 8.59 5.21 -9.00
#